data_AF-A0A2N8RH50-F1
#
_entry.id   AF-A0A2N8RH50-F1
#
_cell.length_a   1.000
_cell.length_b   1.000
_cell.length_c   1.000
_cell.angle_alpha   90.00
_cell.angle_beta   90.00
_cell.angle_gamma   90.00
#
_symmetry.space_group_name_H-M   'P 1'
#
loop_
_entity.id
_entity.type
_entity.pdbx_description
1 polymer ?
#
loop_
_entity_poly.entity_id
_entity_poly.type
_entity_poly.pdbx_seq_one_letter_code
_entity_poly.pdbx_strand_id
1 'polypeptide(L)'
;MPELWQAHLTFALLVFIVLSGFGLSRAINGAGLLLLLMVSFLPMNGLSLAAYMRSFTDDVAVTTLVALVFFAALRMRLVVPPSPNALIQLFILMGGLSLFLYPATMGLSYFDPYQIGYSPRPLIALVGVVALGLVILKNWLGVCMLGLATLAFSLGLKPSPNYWDYLLDPFIALFSLGALIVYVAKALLRRMNGRQDSTRTVSL
;
A
#
# COMPACT_ATOMS: atom_id res chain seq x y z
N MET A 1 7.55 10.50 -23.47
CA MET A 1 8.32 11.10 -22.35
C MET A 1 7.47 11.62 -21.16
N PRO A 2 6.14 11.88 -21.24
CA PRO A 2 5.34 12.25 -20.04
C PRO A 2 5.02 11.07 -19.08
N GLU A 3 5.18 9.83 -19.53
CA GLU A 3 4.64 8.59 -18.93
C GLU A 3 5.45 8.01 -17.74
N LEU A 4 6.45 8.73 -17.20
CA LEU A 4 7.38 8.17 -16.19
C LEU A 4 7.31 8.88 -14.84
N TRP A 5 6.45 9.89 -14.68
CA TRP A 5 6.34 10.65 -13.43
C TRP A 5 6.12 9.74 -12.20
N GLN A 6 5.32 8.69 -12.36
CA GLN A 6 5.03 7.74 -11.29
C GLN A 6 6.27 6.94 -10.89
N ALA A 7 7.09 6.51 -11.86
CA ALA A 7 8.34 5.78 -11.57
C ALA A 7 9.30 6.62 -10.73
N HIS A 8 9.49 7.89 -11.09
CA HIS A 8 10.35 8.82 -10.36
C HIS A 8 9.86 9.04 -8.92
N LEU A 9 8.56 9.22 -8.75
CA LEU A 9 7.95 9.41 -7.44
C LEU A 9 8.07 8.15 -6.58
N THR A 10 7.74 6.98 -7.13
CA THR A 10 7.86 5.69 -6.42
C THR A 10 9.31 5.43 -6.01
N PHE A 11 10.27 5.62 -6.90
CA PHE A 11 11.70 5.47 -6.60
C PHE A 11 12.12 6.36 -5.44
N ALA A 12 11.83 7.66 -5.52
CA ALA A 12 12.23 8.62 -4.51
C ALA A 12 11.61 8.31 -3.14
N LEU A 13 10.31 8.00 -3.10
CA LEU A 13 9.60 7.65 -1.87
C LEU A 13 10.11 6.34 -1.25
N LEU A 14 10.30 5.30 -2.06
CA LEU A 14 10.74 4.00 -1.58
C LEU A 14 12.15 4.08 -0.99
N VAL A 15 13.09 4.68 -1.73
CA VAL A 15 14.46 4.88 -1.24
C VAL A 15 14.48 5.78 0.00
N PHE A 16 13.65 6.83 0.01
CA PHE A 16 13.52 7.71 1.17
C PHE A 16 13.02 6.96 2.42
N ILE A 17 11.99 6.12 2.31
CA ILE A 17 11.45 5.37 3.46
C ILE A 17 12.49 4.38 4.01
N VAL A 18 13.31 3.79 3.15
CA VAL A 18 14.38 2.85 3.53
C VAL A 18 15.54 3.58 4.21
N LEU A 19 15.99 4.71 3.66
CA LEU A 19 17.17 5.43 4.15
C LEU A 19 16.87 6.40 5.31
N SER A 20 15.66 6.95 5.39
CA SER A 20 15.33 7.97 6.40
C SER A 20 15.15 7.35 7.79
N GLY A 21 16.09 7.65 8.69
CA GLY A 21 15.96 7.33 10.10
C GLY A 21 14.89 8.18 10.81
N PHE A 22 14.26 7.63 11.84
CA PHE A 22 13.43 8.42 12.75
C PHE A 22 14.34 9.37 13.55
N GLY A 23 14.18 10.70 13.40
CA GLY A 23 14.94 11.67 14.21
C GLY A 23 15.50 12.87 13.45
N LEU A 24 15.65 12.79 12.13
CA LEU A 24 16.15 13.91 11.31
C LEU A 24 15.16 15.09 11.32
N SER A 25 15.70 16.31 11.19
CA SER A 25 14.86 17.51 11.10
C SER A 25 14.01 17.48 9.82
N ARG A 26 12.85 18.15 9.84
CA ARG A 26 11.95 18.21 8.68
C ARG A 26 12.65 18.73 7.43
N ALA A 27 13.52 19.73 7.58
CA ALA A 27 14.28 20.32 6.49
C ALA A 27 15.25 19.31 5.86
N ILE A 28 15.99 18.54 6.67
CA ILE A 28 16.94 17.53 6.16
C ILE A 28 16.21 16.41 5.44
N ASN A 29 15.10 15.91 6.01
CA ASN A 29 14.29 14.89 5.36
C ASN A 29 13.68 15.40 4.04
N GLY A 30 13.18 16.63 4.01
CA GLY A 30 12.66 17.26 2.79
C GLY A 30 13.73 17.42 1.71
N ALA A 31 14.90 17.94 2.09
CA ALA A 31 16.05 18.05 1.19
C ALA A 31 16.51 16.68 0.68
N GLY A 32 16.53 15.66 1.55
CA GLY A 32 16.87 14.29 1.18
C GLY A 32 15.88 13.69 0.17
N LEU A 33 14.58 13.88 0.37
CA LEU A 33 13.56 13.42 -0.59
C LEU A 33 13.70 14.15 -1.94
N LEU A 34 13.92 15.47 -1.94
CA LEU A 34 14.16 16.23 -3.16
C LEU A 34 15.42 15.76 -3.88
N LEU A 35 16.50 15.51 -3.14
CA LEU A 35 17.74 14.97 -3.69
C LEU A 35 17.51 13.59 -4.31
N LEU A 36 16.77 12.70 -3.65
CA LEU A 36 16.43 11.38 -4.19
C LEU A 36 15.56 11.47 -5.45
N LEU A 37 14.65 12.44 -5.51
CA LEU A 37 13.90 12.73 -6.71
C LEU A 37 14.83 13.18 -7.86
N MET A 38 15.81 14.04 -7.59
CA MET A 38 16.82 14.43 -8.59
C MET A 38 17.67 13.24 -9.03
N VAL A 39 18.15 12.42 -8.08
CA VAL A 39 18.92 11.21 -8.33
C VAL A 39 18.15 10.22 -9.22
N SER A 40 16.82 10.14 -9.08
CA SER A 40 15.99 9.27 -9.89
C SER A 40 16.07 9.54 -11.40
N PHE A 41 16.49 10.74 -11.82
CA PHE A 41 16.72 11.12 -13.22
C PHE A 41 18.12 10.77 -13.74
N LEU A 42 19.05 10.34 -12.88
CA LEU A 42 20.38 9.98 -13.33
C LEU A 42 20.31 8.83 -14.33
N PRO A 43 20.98 8.94 -15.49
CA PRO A 43 20.98 7.90 -16.50
C PRO A 43 21.89 6.74 -16.07
N MET A 44 21.39 5.53 -16.24
CA MET A 44 22.10 4.26 -16.10
C MET A 44 21.78 3.42 -17.33
N ASN A 45 22.80 3.13 -18.14
CA ASN A 45 22.66 2.37 -19.40
C ASN A 45 21.60 2.94 -20.36
N GLY A 46 21.46 4.27 -20.41
CA GLY A 46 20.51 4.96 -21.31
C GLY A 46 19.08 5.09 -20.78
N LEU A 47 18.75 4.52 -19.62
CA LEU A 47 17.48 4.72 -18.91
C LEU A 47 17.72 5.52 -17.63
N SER A 48 16.74 6.30 -17.17
CA SER A 48 16.84 6.86 -15.81
C SER A 48 16.82 5.75 -14.75
N LEU A 49 17.39 5.98 -13.57
CA LEU A 49 17.31 5.01 -12.45
C LEU A 49 15.85 4.64 -12.13
N ALA A 50 14.94 5.60 -12.19
CA ALA A 50 13.52 5.34 -12.01
C ALA A 50 12.93 4.43 -13.10
N ALA A 51 13.28 4.66 -14.37
CA ALA A 51 12.84 3.82 -15.48
C ALA A 51 13.43 2.41 -15.41
N TYR A 52 14.68 2.28 -14.95
CA TYR A 52 15.32 0.99 -14.69
C TYR A 52 14.64 0.23 -13.55
N MET A 53 14.21 0.90 -12.48
CA MET A 53 13.39 0.26 -11.45
C MET A 53 12.05 -0.20 -12.00
N ARG A 54 11.35 0.67 -12.75
CA ARG A 54 10.06 0.38 -13.37
C ARG A 54 10.12 -0.84 -14.30
N SER A 55 11.23 -1.09 -15.01
CA SER A 55 11.32 -2.27 -15.89
C SER A 55 11.26 -3.62 -15.17
N PHE A 56 11.47 -3.64 -13.84
CA PHE A 56 11.30 -4.86 -13.02
C PHE A 56 9.97 -4.92 -12.27
N THR A 57 9.36 -3.77 -11.99
CA THR A 57 8.21 -3.69 -11.06
C THR A 57 6.92 -3.21 -11.71
N ASP A 58 7.00 -2.67 -12.92
CA ASP A 58 5.96 -1.82 -13.53
C ASP A 58 5.54 -0.66 -12.61
N ASP A 59 4.50 0.08 -13.03
CA ASP A 59 3.90 1.12 -12.21
C ASP A 59 3.04 0.51 -11.11
N VAL A 60 3.41 0.81 -9.86
CA VAL A 60 2.66 0.42 -8.66
C VAL A 60 1.19 0.88 -8.71
N ALA A 61 0.34 0.23 -7.93
CA ALA A 61 -1.03 0.67 -7.71
C ALA A 61 -1.06 2.05 -7.04
N VAL A 62 -2.14 2.80 -7.28
CA VAL A 62 -2.32 4.11 -6.66
C VAL A 62 -2.44 3.99 -5.14
N THR A 63 -3.04 2.90 -4.66
CA THR A 63 -3.10 2.57 -3.22
C THR A 63 -1.70 2.41 -2.61
N THR A 64 -0.78 1.72 -3.29
CA THR A 64 0.63 1.60 -2.88
C THR A 64 1.33 2.94 -2.90
N LEU A 65 1.11 3.75 -3.93
CA LEU A 65 1.67 5.10 -4.00
C LEU A 65 1.19 5.97 -2.84
N VAL A 66 -0.11 5.93 -2.52
CA VAL A 66 -0.68 6.64 -1.36
C VAL A 66 -0.06 6.13 -0.06
N ALA A 67 0.14 4.82 0.10
CA ALA A 67 0.81 4.25 1.25
C ALA A 67 2.27 4.74 1.38
N LEU A 68 3.03 4.78 0.28
CA LEU A 68 4.39 5.32 0.26
C LEU A 68 4.42 6.81 0.65
N VAL A 69 3.54 7.63 0.07
CA VAL A 69 3.41 9.04 0.45
C VAL A 69 3.09 9.18 1.94
N PHE A 70 2.17 8.38 2.45
CA PHE A 70 1.78 8.40 3.86
C PHE A 70 2.94 8.01 4.78
N PHE A 71 3.70 6.95 4.46
CA PHE A 71 4.87 6.55 5.24
C PHE A 71 6.00 7.59 5.18
N ALA A 72 6.22 8.22 4.02
CA ALA A 72 7.16 9.33 3.91
C ALA A 72 6.73 10.52 4.79
N ALA A 73 5.43 10.87 4.78
CA ALA A 73 4.88 11.91 5.64
C ALA A 73 4.99 11.57 7.14
N LEU A 74 4.86 10.30 7.52
CA LEU A 74 5.12 9.82 8.89
C LEU A 74 6.59 10.03 9.28
N ARG A 75 7.54 9.65 8.41
CA ARG A 75 8.99 9.86 8.65
C ARG A 75 9.32 11.34 8.83
N MET A 76 8.63 12.22 8.09
CA MET A 76 8.74 13.67 8.19
C MET A 76 7.95 14.30 9.35
N ARG A 77 7.20 13.51 10.14
CA ARG A 77 6.34 14.00 11.22
C ARG A 77 5.31 15.04 10.74
N LEU A 78 4.78 14.86 9.54
CA LEU A 78 3.72 15.69 8.95
C LEU A 78 2.32 15.14 9.24
N VAL A 79 2.23 13.83 9.48
CA VAL A 79 0.99 13.14 9.83
C VAL A 79 1.20 12.31 11.09
N VAL A 80 0.09 12.00 11.77
CA VAL A 80 0.07 11.16 12.98
C VAL A 80 -0.11 9.69 12.56
N PRO A 81 0.57 8.72 13.22
CA PRO A 81 0.35 7.31 12.94
C PRO A 81 -1.13 6.92 13.14
N PRO A 82 -1.72 6.11 12.23
CA PRO A 82 -3.08 5.64 12.41
C PRO A 82 -3.19 4.74 13.65
N SER A 83 -4.40 4.62 14.18
CA SER A 83 -4.64 3.68 15.28
C SER A 83 -4.34 2.23 14.84
N PRO A 84 -3.93 1.33 15.75
CA PRO A 84 -3.71 -0.07 15.41
C PRO A 84 -4.94 -0.72 14.77
N ASN A 85 -6.14 -0.38 15.24
CA ASN A 85 -7.39 -0.88 14.68
C ASN A 85 -7.60 -0.43 13.23
N ALA A 86 -7.30 0.83 12.91
CA ALA A 86 -7.40 1.34 11.53
C ALA A 86 -6.41 0.62 10.59
N LEU A 87 -5.19 0.34 11.05
CA LEU A 87 -4.22 -0.42 10.27
C LEU A 87 -4.68 -1.86 10.02
N ILE A 88 -5.19 -2.54 11.05
CA ILE A 88 -5.69 -3.91 10.91
C ILE A 88 -6.89 -3.95 9.95
N GLN A 89 -7.85 -3.02 10.06
CA GLN A 89 -8.98 -2.91 9.13
C GLN A 89 -8.50 -2.73 7.69
N LEU A 90 -7.50 -1.87 7.47
CA LEU A 90 -6.92 -1.63 6.15
C LEU A 90 -6.22 -2.88 5.62
N PHE A 91 -5.43 -3.58 6.44
CA PHE A 91 -4.76 -4.80 6.01
C PHE A 91 -5.74 -5.94 5.72
N ILE A 92 -6.81 -6.08 6.51
CA ILE A 92 -7.91 -7.02 6.23
C ILE A 92 -8.53 -6.69 4.88
N LEU A 93 -8.83 -5.42 4.60
CA LEU A 93 -9.42 -5.02 3.34
C LEU A 93 -8.48 -5.31 2.16
N MET A 94 -7.24 -4.80 2.19
CA MET A 94 -6.29 -4.97 1.08
C MET A 94 -5.88 -6.43 0.91
N GLY A 95 -5.64 -7.15 2.00
CA GLY A 95 -5.34 -8.58 1.99
C GLY A 95 -6.52 -9.40 1.49
N GLY A 96 -7.75 -9.06 1.89
CA GLY A 96 -8.97 -9.71 1.42
C GLY A 96 -9.21 -9.53 -0.07
N LEU A 97 -9.08 -8.29 -0.57
CA LEU A 97 -9.15 -8.02 -2.02
C LEU A 97 -8.03 -8.75 -2.77
N SER A 98 -6.84 -8.84 -2.20
CA SER A 98 -5.70 -9.57 -2.79
C SER A 98 -5.97 -11.08 -2.88
N LEU A 99 -6.52 -11.69 -1.83
CA LEU A 99 -6.90 -13.11 -1.83
C LEU A 99 -8.10 -13.40 -2.73
N PHE A 100 -8.95 -12.41 -2.98
CA PHE A 100 -10.02 -12.53 -3.97
C PHE A 100 -9.46 -12.49 -5.38
N LEU A 101 -8.53 -11.58 -5.68
CA LEU A 101 -8.02 -11.33 -7.02
C LEU A 101 -6.93 -12.33 -7.45
N TYR A 102 -5.84 -12.42 -6.69
CA TYR A 102 -4.61 -13.06 -7.17
C TYR A 102 -4.71 -14.58 -7.38
N PRO A 103 -5.35 -15.37 -6.49
CA PRO A 103 -5.48 -16.81 -6.71
C PRO A 103 -6.15 -17.15 -8.04
N ALA A 104 -7.17 -16.39 -8.41
CA ALA A 104 -7.84 -16.56 -9.70
C ALA A 104 -6.94 -16.19 -10.89
N THR A 105 -6.20 -15.07 -10.81
CA THR A 105 -5.24 -14.71 -11.87
C THR A 105 -4.09 -15.70 -12.02
N MET A 106 -3.77 -16.48 -10.97
CA MET A 106 -2.78 -17.56 -11.00
C MET A 106 -3.33 -18.89 -11.53
N GLY A 107 -4.58 -18.92 -12.01
CA GLY A 107 -5.20 -20.13 -12.56
C GLY A 107 -5.73 -21.11 -11.50
N LEU A 108 -5.85 -20.70 -10.24
CA LEU A 108 -6.40 -21.54 -9.16
C LEU A 108 -7.94 -21.55 -9.16
N SER A 109 -8.59 -20.80 -10.06
CA SER A 109 -10.04 -20.70 -10.19
C SER A 109 -10.44 -20.54 -11.66
N TYR A 110 -11.59 -21.10 -12.04
CA TYR A 110 -12.22 -20.87 -13.35
C TYR A 110 -12.95 -19.53 -13.43
N PHE A 111 -13.32 -18.97 -12.28
CA PHE A 111 -13.82 -17.60 -12.18
C PHE A 111 -12.64 -16.64 -12.16
N ASP A 112 -12.63 -15.66 -13.05
CA ASP A 112 -11.59 -14.64 -13.18
C ASP A 112 -12.14 -13.25 -12.76
N PRO A 113 -11.95 -12.84 -11.48
CA PRO A 113 -12.37 -11.54 -10.99
C PRO A 113 -11.64 -10.38 -11.65
N TYR A 114 -10.48 -10.62 -12.27
CA TYR A 114 -9.72 -9.57 -12.94
C TYR A 114 -10.50 -8.97 -14.11
N GLN A 115 -11.35 -9.78 -14.76
CA GLN A 115 -12.23 -9.32 -15.84
C GLN A 115 -13.24 -8.25 -15.39
N ILE A 116 -13.67 -8.29 -14.13
CA ILE A 116 -14.60 -7.30 -13.56
C ILE A 116 -13.97 -5.90 -13.61
N GLY A 117 -12.64 -5.81 -13.52
CA GLY A 117 -11.93 -4.54 -13.58
C GLY A 117 -12.00 -3.83 -14.94
N TYR A 118 -12.27 -4.55 -16.02
CA TYR A 118 -12.53 -3.95 -17.35
C TYR A 118 -13.97 -3.45 -17.51
N SER A 119 -14.89 -3.90 -16.68
CA SER A 119 -16.27 -3.40 -16.58
C SER A 119 -16.43 -2.66 -15.24
N PRO A 120 -15.81 -1.47 -15.07
CA PRO A 120 -15.47 -0.94 -13.76
C PRO A 120 -16.68 -0.47 -12.93
N ARG A 121 -17.86 -0.23 -13.55
CA ARG A 121 -18.99 0.41 -12.87
C ARG A 121 -19.45 -0.34 -11.60
N PRO A 122 -19.69 -1.66 -11.60
CA PRO A 122 -20.09 -2.39 -10.40
C PRO A 122 -18.97 -2.42 -9.36
N LEU A 123 -17.72 -2.54 -9.79
CA LEU A 123 -16.56 -2.56 -8.89
C LEU A 123 -16.33 -1.20 -8.23
N ILE A 124 -16.46 -0.09 -8.96
CA ILE A 124 -16.42 1.27 -8.42
C ILE A 124 -17.55 1.46 -7.39
N ALA A 125 -18.76 1.01 -7.68
CA ALA A 125 -19.88 1.10 -6.74
C ALA A 125 -19.57 0.32 -5.45
N LEU A 126 -19.06 -0.91 -5.55
CA LEU A 126 -18.64 -1.72 -4.41
C LEU A 126 -17.53 -1.02 -3.59
N VAL A 127 -16.49 -0.53 -4.27
CA VAL A 127 -15.38 0.19 -3.64
C VAL A 127 -15.87 1.48 -2.97
N GLY A 128 -16.84 2.17 -3.57
CA GLY A 128 -17.49 3.35 -3.00
C GLY A 128 -18.22 3.03 -1.69
N VAL A 129 -18.98 1.94 -1.65
CA VAL A 129 -19.64 1.47 -0.41
C VAL A 129 -18.60 1.14 0.67
N VAL A 130 -17.53 0.44 0.30
CA VAL A 130 -16.43 0.13 1.23
C VAL A 130 -15.77 1.41 1.76
N ALA A 131 -15.51 2.40 0.89
CA ALA A 131 -14.95 3.69 1.27
C ALA A 131 -15.86 4.44 2.26
N LEU A 132 -17.18 4.45 2.03
CA LEU A 132 -18.15 5.03 2.98
C LEU A 132 -18.12 4.28 4.33
N GLY A 133 -18.01 2.96 4.32
CA GLY A 133 -17.80 2.17 5.55
C GLY A 133 -16.54 2.59 6.30
N LEU A 134 -15.44 2.83 5.60
CA LEU A 134 -14.20 3.31 6.21
C LEU A 134 -14.32 4.73 6.78
N VAL A 135 -15.16 5.60 6.22
CA VAL A 135 -15.48 6.92 6.81
C VAL A 135 -16.16 6.74 8.17
N ILE A 136 -17.14 5.84 8.27
CA ILE A 136 -17.83 5.54 9.54
C ILE A 136 -16.83 4.99 10.58
N LEU A 137 -15.90 4.16 10.14
CA LEU A 137 -14.82 3.61 10.97
C LEU A 137 -13.69 4.62 11.26
N LYS A 138 -13.78 5.86 10.74
CA LYS A 138 -12.77 6.93 10.83
C LYS A 138 -11.39 6.50 10.29
N ASN A 139 -11.36 5.58 9.33
CA ASN A 139 -10.14 5.09 8.70
C ASN A 139 -9.79 5.94 7.47
N TRP A 140 -9.32 7.16 7.72
CA TRP A 140 -9.02 8.14 6.68
C TRP A 140 -7.95 7.68 5.70
N LEU A 141 -6.96 6.90 6.14
CA LEU A 141 -5.94 6.35 5.25
C LEU A 141 -6.56 5.43 4.19
N GLY A 142 -7.42 4.50 4.62
CA GLY A 142 -8.13 3.62 3.68
C GLY A 142 -9.09 4.38 2.76
N VAL A 143 -9.77 5.42 3.27
CA VAL A 143 -10.60 6.31 2.45
C VAL A 143 -9.77 7.01 1.37
N CYS A 144 -8.61 7.56 1.73
CA CYS A 144 -7.69 8.19 0.77
C CYS A 144 -7.18 7.19 -0.26
N MET A 145 -6.80 5.97 0.15
CA MET A 145 -6.33 4.93 -0.77
C MET A 145 -7.38 4.59 -1.82
N LEU A 146 -8.63 4.30 -1.39
CA LEU A 146 -9.70 3.95 -2.32
C LEU A 146 -10.16 5.15 -3.16
N GLY A 147 -10.33 6.31 -2.52
CA GLY A 147 -10.82 7.51 -3.18
C GLY A 147 -9.84 8.04 -4.23
N LEU A 148 -8.55 8.12 -3.90
CA LEU A 148 -7.52 8.57 -4.86
C LEU A 148 -7.29 7.55 -5.97
N ALA A 149 -7.38 6.24 -5.70
CA ALA A 149 -7.34 5.22 -6.75
C ALA A 149 -8.53 5.34 -7.72
N THR A 150 -9.73 5.53 -7.19
CA THR A 150 -10.95 5.75 -8.01
C THR A 150 -10.83 7.02 -8.84
N LEU A 151 -10.34 8.10 -8.24
CA LEU A 151 -10.14 9.38 -8.93
C LEU A 151 -9.09 9.27 -10.03
N ALA A 152 -7.95 8.63 -9.73
CA ALA A 152 -6.89 8.40 -10.70
C ALA A 152 -7.36 7.56 -11.89
N PHE A 153 -8.18 6.53 -11.64
CA PHE A 153 -8.82 5.74 -12.70
C PHE A 153 -9.75 6.60 -13.55
N SER A 154 -10.59 7.41 -12.91
CA SER A 154 -11.57 8.26 -13.61
C SER A 154 -10.90 9.35 -14.47
N LEU A 155 -9.72 9.80 -14.07
CA LEU A 155 -8.90 10.76 -14.81
C LEU A 155 -7.97 10.10 -15.84
N GLY A 156 -7.93 8.78 -15.93
CA GLY A 156 -7.05 8.04 -16.83
C GLY A 156 -5.56 8.26 -16.55
N LEU A 157 -5.17 8.37 -15.26
CA LEU A 157 -3.78 8.70 -14.87
C LEU A 157 -2.77 7.58 -15.12
N LYS A 158 -3.22 6.33 -15.27
CA LYS A 158 -2.38 5.20 -15.71
C LYS A 158 -2.83 4.71 -17.09
N PRO A 159 -1.91 4.15 -17.89
CA PRO A 159 -2.25 3.53 -19.18
C PRO A 159 -3.22 2.34 -19.07
N SER A 160 -3.25 1.66 -17.93
CA SER A 160 -4.11 0.49 -17.77
C SER A 160 -5.60 0.88 -17.77
N PRO A 161 -6.44 0.21 -18.58
CA PRO A 161 -7.88 0.37 -18.53
C PRO A 161 -8.55 -0.49 -17.43
N ASN A 162 -7.79 -1.30 -16.69
CA ASN A 162 -8.32 -2.17 -15.65
C ASN A 162 -8.30 -1.48 -14.28
N TYR A 163 -9.46 -1.38 -13.64
CA TYR A 163 -9.57 -0.69 -12.34
C TYR A 163 -8.81 -1.40 -11.21
N TRP A 164 -8.62 -2.72 -11.27
CA TRP A 164 -7.83 -3.45 -10.28
C TRP A 164 -6.37 -2.95 -10.20
N ASP A 165 -5.78 -2.54 -11.32
CA ASP A 165 -4.39 -2.08 -11.40
C ASP A 165 -4.14 -0.72 -10.70
N TYR A 166 -5.23 -0.02 -10.33
CA TYR A 166 -5.19 1.18 -9.52
C TYR A 166 -5.33 0.86 -8.03
N LEU A 167 -6.01 -0.24 -7.70
CA LEU A 167 -6.36 -0.65 -6.34
C LEU A 167 -5.34 -1.59 -5.71
N LEU A 168 -4.76 -2.49 -6.50
CA LEU A 168 -3.90 -3.56 -6.00
C LEU A 168 -2.69 -3.75 -6.91
N ASP A 169 -1.57 -4.06 -6.27
CA ASP A 169 -0.36 -4.59 -6.88
C ASP A 169 0.24 -5.66 -5.94
N PRO A 170 1.26 -6.41 -6.38
CA PRO A 170 1.89 -7.42 -5.52
C PRO A 170 2.49 -6.85 -4.23
N PHE A 171 2.94 -5.58 -4.22
CA PHE A 171 3.59 -4.97 -3.06
C PHE A 171 2.60 -4.73 -1.92
N ILE A 172 1.47 -4.06 -2.17
CA ILE A 172 0.47 -3.81 -1.13
C ILE A 172 -0.22 -5.11 -0.69
N ALA A 173 -0.35 -6.07 -1.60
CA ALA A 173 -0.88 -7.40 -1.30
C ALA A 173 0.02 -8.15 -0.32
N LEU A 174 1.30 -8.32 -0.66
CA LEU A 174 2.27 -9.01 0.18
C LEU A 174 2.48 -8.28 1.52
N PHE A 175 2.55 -6.95 1.49
CA PHE A 175 2.68 -6.15 2.72
C PHE A 175 1.49 -6.35 3.66
N SER A 176 0.26 -6.29 3.15
CA SER A 176 -0.95 -6.42 3.95
C SER A 176 -1.11 -7.85 4.50
N LEU A 177 -0.89 -8.87 3.67
CA LEU A 177 -0.95 -10.26 4.10
C LEU A 177 0.14 -10.59 5.12
N GLY A 178 1.38 -10.17 4.88
CA GLY A 178 2.48 -10.33 5.82
C GLY A 178 2.21 -9.64 7.16
N ALA A 179 1.67 -8.42 7.15
CA ALA A 179 1.30 -7.70 8.36
C ALA A 179 0.21 -8.42 9.17
N LEU A 180 -0.79 -8.99 8.50
CA LEU A 180 -1.84 -9.80 9.16
C LEU A 180 -1.27 -11.08 9.77
N ILE A 181 -0.40 -11.80 9.05
CA ILE A 181 0.24 -13.01 9.55
C ILE A 181 1.04 -12.69 10.83
N VAL A 182 1.84 -11.62 10.82
CA VAL A 182 2.61 -11.18 11.98
C VAL A 182 1.69 -10.77 13.13
N TYR A 183 0.59 -10.06 12.85
CA TYR A 183 -0.40 -9.66 13.86
C TYR A 183 -1.03 -10.88 14.53
N VAL A 184 -1.49 -11.86 13.75
CA VAL A 184 -2.08 -13.11 14.25
C VAL A 184 -1.06 -13.91 15.05
N ALA A 185 0.16 -14.08 14.55
CA ALA A 185 1.23 -14.79 15.25
C ALA A 185 1.51 -14.16 16.63
N LYS A 186 1.66 -12.83 16.69
CA LYS A 186 1.85 -12.10 17.96
C LYS A 186 0.65 -12.26 18.91
N ALA A 187 -0.58 -12.24 18.39
CA ALA A 187 -1.77 -12.42 19.20
C ALA A 187 -1.84 -13.84 19.80
N LEU A 188 -1.47 -14.87 19.02
CA LEU A 188 -1.41 -16.25 19.49
C LEU A 188 -0.33 -16.44 20.57
N LEU A 189 0.88 -15.91 20.34
CA LEU A 189 1.97 -15.96 21.33
C LEU A 189 1.60 -15.29 22.65
N ARG A 190 0.94 -14.13 22.60
CA ARG A 190 0.45 -13.43 23.81
C ARG A 190 -0.59 -14.26 24.56
N ARG A 191 -1.51 -14.92 23.85
CA ARG A 191 -2.51 -15.81 24.47
C ARG A 191 -1.87 -17.03 25.13
N MET A 192 -0.81 -17.58 24.53
CA MET A 192 -0.09 -18.72 25.09
C MET A 192 0.66 -18.33 26.38
N ASN A 193 1.38 -17.22 26.38
CA ASN A 193 2.11 -16.74 27.56
C ASN A 193 1.15 -16.35 28.70
N GLY A 194 0.04 -15.67 28.40
CA GLY A 194 -0.97 -15.33 29.42
C GLY A 194 -1.67 -16.54 30.05
N ARG A 195 -1.80 -17.65 29.30
CA ARG A 195 -2.29 -18.93 29.86
C ARG A 195 -1.28 -19.58 30.79
N GLN A 196 0.03 -19.49 30.51
CA GLN A 196 1.07 -20.07 31.37
C GLN A 196 1.20 -19.36 32.71
N ASP A 197 1.07 -18.03 32.76
CA ASP A 197 1.09 -17.28 34.02
C ASP A 197 -0.12 -17.61 34.91
N SER A 198 -1.32 -17.72 34.33
CA SER A 198 -2.53 -18.10 35.07
C SER A 198 -2.41 -19.48 35.72
N THR A 199 -1.78 -20.45 35.06
CA THR A 199 -1.59 -21.81 35.60
C THR A 199 -0.55 -21.85 36.72
N ARG A 200 0.47 -20.98 36.69
CA ARG A 200 1.51 -20.89 37.75
C ARG A 200 1.01 -20.25 39.05
N THR A 201 0.09 -19.28 38.97
CA THR A 201 -0.50 -18.65 40.17
C THR A 201 -1.49 -19.54 40.93
N VAL A 202 -2.05 -20.57 40.30
CA VAL A 202 -3.00 -21.49 40.95
C VAL A 202 -2.28 -22.66 41.65
N SER A 203 -0.99 -22.85 41.37
CA SER A 203 -0.15 -23.90 41.95
C SER A 203 0.70 -23.46 43.17
N LEU A 204 0.43 -22.28 43.72
CA LEU A 204 1.06 -21.73 44.94
C LEU A 204 -0.01 -21.57 46.03
#